data_AF-A0A7Y2XNS1-F1
#
_entry.id   AF-A0A7Y2XNS1-F1
#
_cell.length_a   1.000
_cell.length_b   1.000
_cell.length_c   1.000
_cell.angle_alpha   90.00
_cell.angle_beta   90.00
_cell.angle_gamma   90.00
#
_symmetry.space_group_name_H-M   'P 1'
#
loop_
_entity.id
_entity.type
_entity.pdbx_description
1 polymer ?
#
loop_
_entity_poly.entity_id
_entity_poly.type
_entity_poly.pdbx_seq_one_letter_code
_entity_poly.pdbx_strand_id
1 'polypeptide(L)'
;MPENNPLTVDRRRFLTTTAAAGLALPFSAMSQARVLDANSRVRLAMIGCGHRGNSLLELVLAQKNVEVPVLCDADTAQMDKTAGRHAKNGLNKVEKIQDYREVLARDDIDAVVIATPHHWHVLHAIDAMKAGKAVYVEKPVSHDIWEGWQMAAAAKKYNSVISAGLQNRSDPGPRGGIEFVQSGVLGKIQHVHACCFRNRSSIGKQAEALIPPKSVDYNLWLGPAADEPMFRPKFHYDWHWVWNTGNGDMGNQCPHEIDMVNWLLGDKLPPEQIQGFGGRFGWNDAGTTPNMHTAWYRQEDIPVTIEVNDLSLSPKRNVPSMRNKTRVGIIVQCENGILRGGRGSMTAYKPDGKTKIERFSGDGGKNHMAHFIQSVRAGNCDAITSTIESAVRSAAIMHLANLSYRAGQPAKSGQIDQVIGNNAVLQTIVADQAKHLAAWGIDQPEYTLGPKAYFNQATMQATAEGARPEWIRAKGRGEFIVPEIKAT
;
A
#
# COMPACT_ATOMS: atom_id res chain seq x y z
N MET A 1 25.53 28.45 -67.50
CA MET A 1 25.57 29.67 -66.65
C MET A 1 24.19 29.84 -66.05
N PRO A 2 24.02 30.25 -64.78
CA PRO A 2 24.98 30.29 -63.65
C PRO A 2 24.99 28.92 -62.90
N GLU A 3 25.53 28.66 -61.70
CA GLU A 3 26.74 29.12 -60.96
C GLU A 3 27.15 28.06 -59.90
N ASN A 4 28.25 28.27 -59.18
CA ASN A 4 28.67 27.50 -57.99
C ASN A 4 28.38 28.27 -56.70
N ASN A 5 27.91 27.60 -55.65
CA ASN A 5 28.47 27.79 -54.29
C ASN A 5 28.10 26.60 -53.37
N PRO A 6 29.01 26.07 -52.52
CA PRO A 6 28.77 24.89 -51.72
C PRO A 6 28.12 25.21 -50.35
N LEU A 7 27.46 24.20 -49.78
CA LEU A 7 26.81 24.26 -48.47
C LEU A 7 27.83 24.56 -47.35
N THR A 8 27.62 25.65 -46.63
CA THR A 8 28.38 26.01 -45.43
C THR A 8 28.01 25.08 -44.26
N VAL A 9 29.00 24.32 -43.80
CA VAL A 9 28.88 23.52 -42.56
C VAL A 9 28.91 24.46 -41.35
N ASP A 10 27.78 24.58 -40.64
CA ASP A 10 27.71 25.37 -39.40
C ASP A 10 28.51 24.69 -38.28
N ARG A 11 29.63 25.35 -37.91
CA ARG A 11 30.63 24.85 -36.96
C ARG A 11 30.14 24.80 -35.50
N ARG A 12 28.89 25.18 -35.20
CA ARG A 12 28.31 25.04 -33.85
C ARG A 12 27.61 23.71 -33.55
N ARG A 13 27.46 22.80 -34.52
CA ARG A 13 26.77 21.51 -34.31
C ARG A 13 27.70 20.29 -34.14
N PHE A 14 29.00 20.51 -33.90
CA PHE A 14 30.02 19.45 -33.82
C PHE A 14 30.53 19.14 -32.39
N LEU A 15 29.85 19.62 -31.34
CA LEU A 15 30.19 19.35 -29.93
C LEU A 15 29.14 18.52 -29.18
N THR A 16 28.19 17.90 -29.88
CA THR A 16 27.03 17.20 -29.26
C THR A 16 26.96 15.70 -29.55
N THR A 17 28.03 15.07 -30.06
CA THR A 17 27.96 13.68 -30.55
C THR A 17 29.18 12.80 -30.25
N THR A 18 29.90 13.05 -29.14
CA THR A 18 31.02 12.18 -28.72
C THR A 18 31.19 12.06 -27.20
N ALA A 19 30.23 11.39 -26.55
CA ALA A 19 30.37 10.89 -25.17
C ALA A 19 29.64 9.55 -24.93
N ALA A 20 29.36 8.79 -26.01
CA ALA A 20 28.76 7.47 -25.96
C ALA A 20 29.83 6.38 -26.21
N ALA A 21 30.84 6.34 -25.34
CA ALA A 21 31.84 5.27 -25.28
C ALA A 21 31.75 4.63 -23.88
N GLY A 22 31.56 3.31 -23.84
CA GLY A 22 31.02 2.65 -22.65
C GLY A 22 31.94 2.63 -21.44
N LEU A 23 31.48 3.20 -20.32
CA LEU A 23 31.83 2.69 -18.99
C LEU A 23 30.97 1.46 -18.72
N ALA A 24 31.39 0.32 -19.26
CA ALA A 24 30.97 -0.97 -18.73
C ALA A 24 31.58 -1.15 -17.34
N LEU A 25 30.91 -0.61 -16.31
CA LEU A 25 31.25 -0.90 -14.92
C LEU A 25 31.19 -2.42 -14.73
N PRO A 26 32.24 -3.07 -14.23
CA PRO A 26 32.17 -4.48 -13.88
C PRO A 26 31.25 -4.61 -12.67
N PHE A 27 29.97 -4.93 -12.92
CA PHE A 27 29.02 -5.37 -11.90
C PHE A 27 29.39 -6.80 -11.44
N SER A 28 30.57 -6.93 -10.85
CA SER A 28 31.13 -8.16 -10.29
C SER A 28 31.28 -8.07 -8.77
N ALA A 29 30.21 -7.61 -8.13
CA ALA A 29 29.86 -7.96 -6.75
C ALA A 29 28.35 -7.78 -6.62
N MET A 30 27.59 -8.88 -6.52
CA MET A 30 26.27 -8.80 -5.89
C MET A 30 26.51 -8.29 -4.47
N SER A 31 25.96 -7.13 -4.13
CA SER A 31 26.12 -6.54 -2.81
C SER A 31 25.37 -7.40 -1.79
N GLN A 32 26.05 -8.40 -1.24
CA GLN A 32 25.66 -8.97 0.04
C GLN A 32 25.51 -7.80 1.02
N ALA A 33 24.37 -7.73 1.70
CA ALA A 33 24.14 -6.69 2.69
C ALA A 33 25.29 -6.71 3.70
N ARG A 34 25.96 -5.57 3.88
CA ARG A 34 27.14 -5.49 4.76
C ARG A 34 26.70 -5.83 6.19
N VAL A 35 27.24 -6.90 6.75
CA VAL A 35 27.05 -7.20 8.17
C VAL A 35 27.73 -6.09 8.98
N LEU A 36 26.94 -5.37 9.77
CA LEU A 36 27.41 -4.28 10.62
C LEU A 36 27.60 -4.82 12.04
N ASP A 37 28.64 -4.35 12.73
CA ASP A 37 28.79 -4.66 14.16
C ASP A 37 27.58 -4.13 14.96
N ALA A 38 27.28 -4.75 16.09
CA ALA A 38 26.17 -4.33 16.95
C ALA A 38 26.31 -2.86 17.43
N ASN A 39 27.53 -2.34 17.48
CA ASN A 39 27.84 -0.96 17.86
C ASN A 39 27.96 0.00 16.65
N SER A 40 28.03 -0.52 15.42
CA SER A 40 28.04 0.29 14.21
C SER A 40 26.73 1.06 14.04
N ARG A 41 26.84 2.29 13.52
CA ARG A 41 25.70 3.16 13.25
C ARG A 41 25.09 2.79 11.90
N VAL A 42 23.79 2.51 11.89
CA VAL A 42 23.02 2.36 10.65
C VAL A 42 22.66 3.75 10.13
N ARG A 43 23.09 4.10 8.92
CA ARG A 43 22.83 5.39 8.28
C ARG A 43 21.67 5.24 7.31
N LEU A 44 20.54 5.85 7.65
CA LEU A 44 19.25 5.63 7.00
C LEU A 44 18.72 6.92 6.37
N ALA A 45 18.35 6.90 5.10
CA ALA A 45 17.66 8.04 4.48
C ALA A 45 16.13 7.89 4.55
N MET A 46 15.43 9.00 4.81
CA MET A 46 13.97 9.05 4.78
C MET A 46 13.49 9.60 3.43
N ILE A 47 12.81 8.77 2.63
CA ILE A 47 12.23 9.12 1.33
C ILE A 47 10.71 9.27 1.52
N GLY A 48 10.21 10.50 1.46
CA GLY A 48 8.83 10.88 1.79
C GLY A 48 8.75 11.51 3.19
N CYS A 49 8.77 12.84 3.25
CA CYS A 49 8.70 13.66 4.47
C CYS A 49 7.27 14.04 4.87
N GLY A 50 6.26 13.29 4.39
CA GLY A 50 4.86 13.46 4.77
C GLY A 50 4.53 13.02 6.20
N HIS A 51 3.24 13.04 6.55
CA HIS A 51 2.75 12.67 7.89
C HIS A 51 3.21 11.27 8.34
N ARG A 52 3.12 10.25 7.46
CA ARG A 52 3.56 8.89 7.79
C ARG A 52 5.07 8.78 7.90
N GLY A 53 5.83 9.42 7.01
CA GLY A 53 7.29 9.50 7.09
C GLY A 53 7.76 10.06 8.43
N ASN A 54 7.14 11.14 8.92
CA ASN A 54 7.42 11.68 10.25
C ASN A 54 7.12 10.67 11.39
N SER A 55 6.01 9.92 11.34
CA SER A 55 5.72 8.88 12.34
C SER A 55 6.68 7.70 12.30
N LEU A 56 7.21 7.35 11.13
CA LEU A 56 8.28 6.34 11.01
C LEU A 56 9.61 6.90 11.51
N LEU A 57 9.89 8.18 11.24
CA LEU A 57 11.08 8.89 11.71
C LEU A 57 11.15 8.94 13.24
N GLU A 58 10.01 9.09 13.92
CA GLU A 58 9.91 8.97 15.39
C GLU A 58 10.35 7.58 15.89
N LEU A 59 10.01 6.50 15.16
CA LEU A 59 10.42 5.14 15.50
C LEU A 59 11.88 4.86 15.14
N VAL A 60 12.39 5.42 14.04
CA VAL A 60 13.80 5.34 13.61
C VAL A 60 14.70 6.06 14.62
N LEU A 61 14.38 7.30 14.98
CA LEU A 61 15.17 8.12 15.92
C LEU A 61 15.10 7.63 17.37
N ALA A 62 14.15 6.73 17.69
CA ALA A 62 14.11 6.03 18.97
C ALA A 62 15.05 4.81 19.03
N GLN A 63 15.64 4.38 17.90
CA GLN A 63 16.58 3.26 17.88
C GLN A 63 17.99 3.70 18.29
N LYS A 64 18.69 2.83 19.04
CA LYS A 64 20.12 3.02 19.35
C LYS A 64 20.95 2.84 18.07
N ASN A 65 22.04 3.60 17.97
CA ASN A 65 23.03 3.51 16.88
C ASN A 65 22.39 3.60 15.48
N VAL A 66 21.51 4.59 15.28
CA VAL A 66 20.94 4.95 13.99
C VAL A 66 21.14 6.44 13.76
N GLU A 67 21.47 6.82 12.52
CA GLU A 67 21.59 8.20 12.07
C GLU A 67 20.73 8.40 10.83
N VAL A 68 20.15 9.60 10.69
CA VAL A 68 19.42 10.01 9.49
C VAL A 68 20.16 11.19 8.87
N PRO A 69 21.16 10.95 7.98
CA PRO A 69 21.96 12.02 7.37
C PRO A 69 21.24 12.75 6.23
N VAL A 70 20.19 12.15 5.66
CA VAL A 70 19.45 12.69 4.51
C VAL A 70 17.93 12.61 4.74
N LEU A 71 17.24 13.72 4.49
CA LEU A 71 15.81 13.76 4.19
C LEU A 71 15.62 13.91 2.68
N CYS A 72 14.63 13.23 2.13
CA CYS A 72 14.28 13.31 0.72
C CYS A 72 12.77 13.40 0.51
N ASP A 73 12.34 14.39 -0.26
CA ASP A 73 10.96 14.58 -0.71
C ASP A 73 10.98 15.48 -1.96
N ALA A 74 10.10 15.23 -2.93
CA ALA A 74 9.91 16.12 -4.07
C ALA A 74 9.46 17.53 -3.62
N ASP A 75 8.82 17.67 -2.45
CA ASP A 75 8.47 18.94 -1.82
C ASP A 75 9.51 19.40 -0.78
N THR A 76 10.28 20.43 -1.13
CA THR A 76 11.24 21.09 -0.23
C THR A 76 10.59 21.56 1.08
N ALA A 77 9.33 22.00 1.06
CA ALA A 77 8.63 22.46 2.25
C ALA A 77 8.30 21.32 3.24
N GLN A 78 8.14 20.07 2.76
CA GLN A 78 7.97 18.90 3.64
C GLN A 78 9.29 18.52 4.32
N MET A 79 10.42 18.62 3.59
CA MET A 79 11.75 18.42 4.18
C MET A 79 12.06 19.47 5.24
N ASP A 80 11.78 20.77 4.97
CA ASP A 80 11.95 21.85 5.94
C ASP A 80 11.10 21.65 7.19
N LYS A 81 9.82 21.32 7.02
CA LYS A 81 8.90 21.04 8.12
C LYS A 81 9.34 19.84 8.97
N THR A 82 9.85 18.79 8.34
CA THR A 82 10.31 17.57 9.01
C THR A 82 11.62 17.81 9.77
N ALA A 83 12.58 18.50 9.14
CA ALA A 83 13.82 18.96 9.77
C ALA A 83 13.53 19.87 11.00
N GLY A 84 12.56 20.77 10.88
CA GLY A 84 12.10 21.63 11.98
C GLY A 84 11.46 20.84 13.13
N ARG A 85 10.54 19.92 12.84
CA ARG A 85 9.89 19.05 13.85
C ARG A 85 10.92 18.23 14.64
N HIS A 86 11.94 17.71 13.95
CA HIS A 86 12.96 16.85 14.52
C HIS A 86 14.30 17.57 14.79
N ALA A 87 14.29 18.90 14.90
CA ALA A 87 15.48 19.70 15.19
C ALA A 87 16.18 19.27 16.49
N LYS A 88 15.40 18.91 17.53
CA LYS A 88 15.91 18.38 18.81
C LYS A 88 16.57 16.99 18.69
N ASN A 89 16.31 16.27 17.60
CA ASN A 89 16.94 15.00 17.26
C ASN A 89 18.14 15.18 16.30
N GLY A 90 18.59 16.43 16.05
CA GLY A 90 19.73 16.75 15.19
C GLY A 90 19.38 16.98 13.72
N LEU A 91 18.12 16.84 13.30
CA LEU A 91 17.73 16.93 11.89
C LEU A 91 17.63 18.37 11.37
N ASN A 92 17.97 19.39 12.16
CA ASN A 92 18.08 20.77 11.68
C ASN A 92 19.31 21.02 10.78
N LYS A 93 20.29 20.11 10.78
CA LYS A 93 21.49 20.14 9.94
C LYS A 93 21.53 18.99 8.91
N VAL A 94 20.43 18.27 8.76
CA VAL A 94 20.31 17.15 7.81
C VAL A 94 20.39 17.66 6.37
N GLU A 95 20.99 16.86 5.49
CA GLU A 95 20.97 17.13 4.06
C GLU A 95 19.56 16.92 3.50
N LYS A 96 19.18 17.70 2.48
CA LYS A 96 17.84 17.70 1.88
C LYS A 96 17.98 17.54 0.38
N ILE A 97 17.43 16.46 -0.16
CA ILE A 97 17.61 16.06 -1.55
C ILE A 97 16.24 15.81 -2.19
N GLN A 98 15.93 16.43 -3.33
CA GLN A 98 14.64 16.22 -4.00
C GLN A 98 14.60 14.93 -4.83
N ASP A 99 15.65 14.63 -5.60
CA ASP A 99 15.73 13.39 -6.37
C ASP A 99 16.28 12.24 -5.53
N TYR A 100 15.46 11.21 -5.28
CA TYR A 100 15.87 10.03 -4.52
C TYR A 100 17.11 9.33 -5.11
N ARG A 101 17.38 9.47 -6.40
CA ARG A 101 18.53 8.83 -7.08
C ARG A 101 19.86 9.34 -6.55
N GLU A 102 19.94 10.63 -6.20
CA GLU A 102 21.12 11.21 -5.56
C GLU A 102 21.35 10.60 -4.17
N VAL A 103 20.28 10.30 -3.44
CA VAL A 103 20.34 9.56 -2.15
C VAL A 103 20.88 8.15 -2.35
N LEU A 104 20.41 7.45 -3.38
CA LEU A 104 20.82 6.07 -3.69
C LEU A 104 22.27 5.97 -4.17
N ALA A 105 22.78 7.02 -4.83
CA ALA A 105 24.17 7.12 -5.27
C ALA A 105 25.19 7.31 -4.14
N ARG A 106 24.75 7.55 -2.90
CA ARG A 106 25.64 7.75 -1.75
C ARG A 106 26.13 6.43 -1.13
N ASP A 107 27.44 6.27 -1.04
CA ASP A 107 28.07 5.11 -0.39
C ASP A 107 27.91 5.09 1.15
N ASP A 108 27.56 6.22 1.77
CA ASP A 108 27.39 6.36 3.23
C ASP A 108 25.97 6.10 3.74
N ILE A 109 25.08 5.62 2.87
CA ILE A 109 23.70 5.22 3.20
C ILE A 109 23.60 3.69 3.15
N ASP A 110 23.19 3.08 4.27
CA ASP A 110 22.98 1.64 4.42
C ASP A 110 21.54 1.23 4.06
N ALA A 111 20.58 2.09 4.40
CA ALA A 111 19.15 1.78 4.34
C ALA A 111 18.29 2.99 3.93
N VAL A 112 17.09 2.71 3.42
CA VAL A 112 16.06 3.72 3.14
C VAL A 112 14.72 3.34 3.77
N VAL A 113 13.97 4.35 4.24
CA VAL A 113 12.55 4.23 4.56
C VAL A 113 11.75 4.98 3.50
N ILE A 114 10.85 4.26 2.83
CA ILE A 114 9.99 4.78 1.76
C ILE A 114 8.58 4.98 2.32
N ALA A 115 8.16 6.23 2.39
CA ALA A 115 6.86 6.69 2.91
C ALA A 115 6.17 7.67 1.94
N THR A 116 6.40 7.47 0.65
CA THR A 116 5.89 8.28 -0.48
C THR A 116 4.43 7.91 -0.82
N PRO A 117 3.80 8.53 -1.84
CA PRO A 117 2.55 8.02 -2.41
C PRO A 117 2.68 6.60 -2.99
N HIS A 118 1.55 5.88 -3.13
CA HIS A 118 1.57 4.46 -3.52
C HIS A 118 2.25 4.21 -4.87
N HIS A 119 1.98 5.06 -5.87
CA HIS A 119 2.52 4.97 -7.24
C HIS A 119 4.05 5.10 -7.33
N TRP A 120 4.72 5.38 -6.21
CA TRP A 120 6.17 5.47 -6.10
C TRP A 120 6.82 4.29 -5.37
N HIS A 121 6.06 3.49 -4.63
CA HIS A 121 6.61 2.48 -3.71
C HIS A 121 7.50 1.46 -4.41
N VAL A 122 7.06 0.90 -5.54
CA VAL A 122 7.83 -0.13 -6.24
C VAL A 122 9.08 0.42 -6.91
N LEU A 123 8.99 1.57 -7.61
CA LEU A 123 10.16 2.12 -8.29
C LEU A 123 11.25 2.51 -7.28
N HIS A 124 10.90 3.22 -6.20
CA HIS A 124 11.83 3.55 -5.12
C HIS A 124 12.45 2.28 -4.47
N ALA A 125 11.65 1.25 -4.20
CA ALA A 125 12.14 0.03 -3.57
C ALA A 125 13.09 -0.75 -4.49
N ILE A 126 12.75 -0.92 -5.78
CA ILE A 126 13.59 -1.66 -6.73
C ILE A 126 14.92 -0.92 -6.98
N ASP A 127 14.89 0.40 -7.18
CA ASP A 127 16.12 1.15 -7.40
C ASP A 127 17.00 1.17 -6.14
N ALA A 128 16.42 1.26 -4.94
CA ALA A 128 17.17 1.16 -3.69
C ALA A 128 17.83 -0.22 -3.50
N MET A 129 17.10 -1.30 -3.74
CA MET A 129 17.66 -2.67 -3.70
C MET A 129 18.76 -2.87 -4.75
N LYS A 130 18.58 -2.34 -5.96
CA LYS A 130 19.59 -2.35 -7.04
C LYS A 130 20.84 -1.53 -6.68
N ALA A 131 20.70 -0.48 -5.88
CA ALA A 131 21.80 0.31 -5.31
C ALA A 131 22.39 -0.30 -4.01
N GLY A 132 22.02 -1.55 -3.68
CA GLY A 132 22.55 -2.28 -2.52
C GLY A 132 22.05 -1.78 -1.17
N LYS A 133 20.96 -1.01 -1.13
CA LYS A 133 20.38 -0.44 0.09
C LYS A 133 19.35 -1.39 0.69
N ALA A 134 19.32 -1.51 2.01
CA ALA A 134 18.21 -2.15 2.70
C ALA A 134 16.95 -1.26 2.64
N VAL A 135 15.77 -1.86 2.55
CA VAL A 135 14.52 -1.14 2.27
C VAL A 135 13.45 -1.40 3.32
N TYR A 136 12.89 -0.34 3.90
CA TYR A 136 11.57 -0.39 4.53
C TYR A 136 10.58 0.34 3.62
N VAL A 137 9.50 -0.32 3.20
CA VAL A 137 8.50 0.28 2.30
C VAL A 137 7.11 0.24 2.93
N GLU A 138 6.42 1.38 2.94
CA GLU A 138 5.08 1.49 3.53
C GLU A 138 4.00 0.67 2.80
N LYS A 139 2.91 0.40 3.51
CA LYS A 139 1.75 -0.29 2.92
C LYS A 139 0.84 0.69 2.17
N PRO A 140 0.16 0.28 1.08
CA PRO A 140 0.30 -1.01 0.41
C PRO A 140 1.63 -1.04 -0.35
N VAL A 141 2.31 -2.19 -0.40
CA VAL A 141 3.67 -2.24 -0.99
C VAL A 141 3.68 -1.98 -2.50
N SER A 142 2.52 -2.02 -3.16
CA SER A 142 2.35 -1.67 -4.56
C SER A 142 1.07 -0.89 -4.84
N HIS A 143 1.06 -0.21 -5.98
CA HIS A 143 -0.04 0.49 -6.61
C HIS A 143 -0.82 -0.38 -7.63
N ASP A 144 -0.19 -1.42 -8.20
CA ASP A 144 -0.87 -2.49 -8.95
C ASP A 144 -0.34 -3.91 -8.62
N ILE A 145 -0.91 -4.93 -9.26
CA ILE A 145 -0.62 -6.35 -9.01
C ILE A 145 0.74 -6.74 -9.60
N TRP A 146 1.01 -6.34 -10.85
CA TRP A 146 2.21 -6.72 -11.57
C TRP A 146 3.44 -6.15 -10.86
N GLU A 147 3.46 -4.86 -10.57
CA GLU A 147 4.64 -4.20 -9.97
C GLU A 147 4.99 -4.76 -8.57
N GLY A 148 4.01 -5.26 -7.82
CA GLY A 148 4.27 -5.96 -6.55
C GLY A 148 5.15 -7.21 -6.73
N TRP A 149 4.86 -8.03 -7.74
CA TRP A 149 5.69 -9.20 -8.06
C TRP A 149 7.09 -8.80 -8.54
N GLN A 150 7.22 -7.65 -9.21
CA GLN A 150 8.53 -7.09 -9.58
C GLN A 150 9.37 -6.71 -8.36
N MET A 151 8.75 -6.18 -7.31
CA MET A 151 9.46 -5.89 -6.05
C MET A 151 9.94 -7.17 -5.36
N ALA A 152 9.09 -8.20 -5.26
CA ALA A 152 9.48 -9.49 -4.68
C ALA A 152 10.61 -10.16 -5.51
N ALA A 153 10.52 -10.11 -6.83
CA ALA A 153 11.58 -10.59 -7.72
C ALA A 153 12.90 -9.81 -7.56
N ALA A 154 12.83 -8.48 -7.38
CA ALA A 154 14.01 -7.65 -7.08
C ALA A 154 14.66 -8.03 -5.74
N ALA A 155 13.86 -8.20 -4.68
CA ALA A 155 14.35 -8.59 -3.36
C ALA A 155 15.15 -9.90 -3.41
N LYS A 156 14.61 -10.93 -4.09
CA LYS A 156 15.32 -12.19 -4.35
C LYS A 156 16.58 -11.97 -5.18
N LYS A 157 16.48 -11.26 -6.32
CA LYS A 157 17.57 -11.07 -7.28
C LYS A 157 18.77 -10.32 -6.70
N TYR A 158 18.53 -9.33 -5.85
CA TYR A 158 19.56 -8.50 -5.24
C TYR A 158 19.89 -8.93 -3.79
N ASN A 159 19.33 -10.05 -3.32
CA ASN A 159 19.49 -10.57 -1.96
C ASN A 159 19.33 -9.48 -0.89
N SER A 160 18.28 -8.67 -1.02
CA SER A 160 18.12 -7.43 -0.27
C SER A 160 17.36 -7.62 1.03
N VAL A 161 17.81 -6.95 2.10
CA VAL A 161 17.04 -6.81 3.34
C VAL A 161 15.86 -5.88 3.06
N ILE A 162 14.64 -6.43 3.04
CA ILE A 162 13.41 -5.64 2.78
C ILE A 162 12.27 -5.99 3.74
N SER A 163 11.66 -4.93 4.31
CA SER A 163 10.52 -5.02 5.23
C SER A 163 9.33 -4.21 4.71
N ALA A 164 8.15 -4.81 4.75
CA ALA A 164 6.90 -4.14 4.43
C ALA A 164 6.27 -3.48 5.66
N GLY A 165 5.59 -2.34 5.48
CA GLY A 165 4.93 -1.55 6.53
C GLY A 165 3.68 -2.17 7.19
N LEU A 166 3.58 -3.49 7.19
CA LEU A 166 2.47 -4.27 7.74
C LEU A 166 2.69 -4.59 9.22
N GLN A 167 2.79 -3.52 10.03
CA GLN A 167 3.15 -3.56 11.46
C GLN A 167 2.31 -4.52 12.33
N ASN A 168 1.12 -4.95 11.89
CA ASN A 168 0.29 -5.93 12.60
C ASN A 168 1.04 -7.26 12.86
N ARG A 169 1.97 -7.66 11.98
CA ARG A 169 2.78 -8.89 12.14
C ARG A 169 3.84 -8.81 13.24
N SER A 170 4.22 -7.60 13.64
CA SER A 170 5.09 -7.33 14.79
C SER A 170 4.31 -7.18 16.10
N ASP A 171 2.98 -7.32 16.09
CA ASP A 171 2.12 -7.10 17.27
C ASP A 171 1.78 -8.45 17.95
N PRO A 172 2.13 -8.65 19.23
CA PRO A 172 1.85 -9.90 19.95
C PRO A 172 0.36 -10.27 20.04
N GLY A 173 -0.55 -9.28 20.00
CA GLY A 173 -1.99 -9.50 20.10
C GLY A 173 -2.57 -10.24 18.88
N PRO A 174 -2.41 -9.69 17.66
CA PRO A 174 -2.65 -10.38 16.40
C PRO A 174 -1.92 -11.72 16.30
N ARG A 175 -0.64 -11.80 16.69
CA ARG A 175 0.14 -13.03 16.64
C ARG A 175 -0.50 -14.17 17.43
N GLY A 176 -0.69 -13.99 18.74
CA GLY A 176 -1.29 -15.02 19.58
C GLY A 176 -2.72 -15.36 19.17
N GLY A 177 -3.51 -14.38 18.71
CA GLY A 177 -4.87 -14.63 18.22
C GLY A 177 -4.91 -15.49 16.95
N ILE A 178 -4.00 -15.25 16.00
CA ILE A 178 -3.90 -16.01 14.75
C ILE A 178 -3.35 -17.42 15.03
N GLU A 179 -2.28 -17.54 15.82
CA GLU A 179 -1.72 -18.82 16.28
C GLU A 179 -2.78 -19.67 17.01
N PHE A 180 -3.62 -19.04 17.84
CA PHE A 180 -4.71 -19.71 18.54
C PHE A 180 -5.78 -20.29 17.60
N VAL A 181 -6.14 -19.60 16.51
CA VAL A 181 -7.02 -20.19 15.49
C VAL A 181 -6.31 -21.30 14.71
N GLN A 182 -5.06 -21.06 14.30
CA GLN A 182 -4.26 -22.03 13.53
C GLN A 182 -3.98 -23.33 14.31
N SER A 183 -3.97 -23.28 15.65
CA SER A 183 -3.90 -24.46 16.52
C SER A 183 -5.10 -25.41 16.42
N GLY A 184 -6.21 -24.97 15.82
CA GLY A 184 -7.44 -25.76 15.67
C GLY A 184 -8.36 -25.77 16.90
N VAL A 185 -7.99 -25.10 18.00
CA VAL A 185 -8.78 -25.07 19.26
C VAL A 185 -10.22 -24.56 19.06
N LEU A 186 -10.46 -23.66 18.11
CA LEU A 186 -11.81 -23.18 17.77
C LEU A 186 -12.56 -24.04 16.73
N GLY A 187 -12.01 -25.17 16.31
CA GLY A 187 -12.53 -25.97 15.18
C GLY A 187 -12.27 -25.32 13.82
N LYS A 188 -12.88 -25.85 12.76
CA LYS A 188 -12.68 -25.37 11.38
C LYS A 188 -13.18 -23.93 11.22
N ILE A 189 -12.48 -23.16 10.39
CA ILE A 189 -12.90 -21.82 9.97
C ILE A 189 -14.08 -21.95 9.01
N GLN A 190 -15.17 -21.25 9.31
CA GLN A 190 -16.41 -21.22 8.52
C GLN A 190 -16.53 -19.95 7.67
N HIS A 191 -16.02 -18.81 8.16
CA HIS A 191 -15.99 -17.53 7.45
C HIS A 191 -14.94 -16.60 8.04
N VAL A 192 -14.32 -15.76 7.21
CA VAL A 192 -13.45 -14.66 7.65
C VAL A 192 -13.98 -13.33 7.11
N HIS A 193 -14.14 -12.35 8.00
CA HIS A 193 -14.59 -11.00 7.67
C HIS A 193 -13.50 -9.99 8.03
N ALA A 194 -12.88 -9.37 7.03
CA ALA A 194 -12.04 -8.18 7.20
C ALA A 194 -12.91 -6.92 7.08
N CYS A 195 -12.87 -6.01 8.06
CA CYS A 195 -13.65 -4.78 7.98
C CYS A 195 -12.86 -3.54 8.40
N CYS A 196 -13.08 -2.43 7.70
CA CYS A 196 -12.51 -1.12 7.98
C CYS A 196 -13.59 -0.02 7.89
N PHE A 197 -14.17 0.34 9.04
CA PHE A 197 -15.18 1.41 9.16
C PHE A 197 -14.53 2.71 9.67
N ARG A 198 -13.99 3.56 8.78
CA ARG A 198 -13.15 4.72 9.12
C ARG A 198 -13.78 6.04 8.67
N ASN A 199 -14.46 6.77 9.55
CA ASN A 199 -15.09 8.05 9.16
C ASN A 199 -14.05 9.00 8.52
N ARG A 200 -14.32 9.39 7.28
CA ARG A 200 -13.68 10.47 6.55
C ARG A 200 -14.71 11.56 6.29
N SER A 201 -14.22 12.67 5.77
CA SER A 201 -15.05 13.69 5.13
C SER A 201 -14.78 13.64 3.63
N SER A 202 -15.71 14.17 2.85
CA SER A 202 -15.45 14.51 1.46
C SER A 202 -14.16 15.34 1.33
N ILE A 203 -13.38 15.10 0.28
CA ILE A 203 -12.18 15.90 -0.01
C ILE A 203 -12.50 17.24 -0.65
N GLY A 204 -13.73 17.43 -1.13
CA GLY A 204 -14.13 18.59 -1.93
C GLY A 204 -13.66 18.52 -3.38
N LYS A 205 -14.05 19.51 -4.18
CA LYS A 205 -13.69 19.63 -5.60
C LYS A 205 -13.47 21.09 -5.97
N GLN A 206 -12.37 21.36 -6.66
CA GLN A 206 -12.08 22.67 -7.27
C GLN A 206 -12.73 22.73 -8.67
N ALA A 207 -13.11 23.94 -9.09
CA ALA A 207 -13.63 24.18 -10.44
C ALA A 207 -12.50 24.17 -11.49
N GLU A 208 -11.33 24.67 -11.11
CA GLU A 208 -10.12 24.69 -11.92
C GLU A 208 -9.15 23.58 -11.50
N ALA A 209 -8.18 23.28 -12.36
CA ALA A 209 -7.11 22.33 -12.03
C ALA A 209 -6.15 22.95 -11.00
N LEU A 210 -5.85 22.20 -9.94
CA LEU A 210 -4.92 22.58 -8.89
C LEU A 210 -3.52 22.76 -9.48
N ILE A 211 -2.95 23.95 -9.27
CA ILE A 211 -1.56 24.26 -9.60
C ILE A 211 -0.65 23.65 -8.51
N PRO A 212 0.34 22.80 -8.85
CA PRO A 212 1.30 22.28 -7.88
C PRO A 212 2.00 23.40 -7.08
N PRO A 213 2.23 23.24 -5.77
CA PRO A 213 2.96 24.24 -4.98
C PRO A 213 4.38 24.47 -5.52
N LYS A 214 4.84 25.73 -5.51
CA LYS A 214 6.18 26.11 -6.03
C LYS A 214 7.37 25.42 -5.34
N SER A 215 7.17 24.86 -4.14
CA SER A 215 8.17 24.10 -3.39
C SER A 215 8.33 22.65 -3.87
N VAL A 216 7.43 22.18 -4.74
CA VAL A 216 7.37 20.83 -5.28
C VAL A 216 8.01 20.77 -6.65
N ASP A 217 8.99 19.90 -6.84
CA ASP A 217 9.29 19.38 -8.18
C ASP A 217 8.13 18.47 -8.60
N TYR A 218 7.24 18.98 -9.46
CA TYR A 218 6.05 18.26 -9.88
C TYR A 218 6.38 17.00 -10.70
N ASN A 219 7.49 17.01 -11.45
CA ASN A 219 7.91 15.86 -12.25
C ASN A 219 8.37 14.70 -11.36
N LEU A 220 9.15 15.00 -10.31
CA LEU A 220 9.54 14.05 -9.27
C LEU A 220 8.38 13.68 -8.33
N TRP A 221 7.43 14.58 -8.08
CA TRP A 221 6.25 14.22 -7.27
C TRP A 221 5.34 13.24 -8.01
N LEU A 222 5.05 13.51 -9.29
CA LEU A 222 4.14 12.71 -10.11
C LEU A 222 4.75 11.37 -10.52
N GLY A 223 6.04 11.35 -10.89
CA GLY A 223 6.77 10.10 -11.11
C GLY A 223 6.09 9.18 -12.13
N PRO A 224 5.86 7.89 -11.79
CA PRO A 224 5.20 6.91 -12.67
C PRO A 224 3.73 7.17 -13.00
N ALA A 225 3.05 8.08 -12.27
CA ALA A 225 1.65 8.40 -12.53
C ALA A 225 1.48 9.18 -13.85
N ALA A 226 0.29 9.10 -14.44
CA ALA A 226 -0.06 9.85 -15.63
C ALA A 226 -0.22 11.34 -15.31
N ASP A 227 0.19 12.23 -16.22
CA ASP A 227 0.02 13.67 -16.04
C ASP A 227 -1.41 14.08 -16.41
N GLU A 228 -2.27 14.10 -15.39
CA GLU A 228 -3.71 14.37 -15.50
C GLU A 228 -4.10 15.58 -14.64
N PRO A 229 -4.99 16.48 -15.10
CA PRO A 229 -5.46 17.61 -14.31
C PRO A 229 -6.09 17.19 -12.98
N MET A 230 -5.57 17.73 -11.88
CA MET A 230 -6.03 17.42 -10.52
C MET A 230 -7.09 18.43 -10.06
N PHE A 231 -8.29 17.99 -9.68
CA PHE A 231 -9.36 18.88 -9.17
C PHE A 231 -9.57 18.79 -7.65
N ARG A 232 -8.62 18.20 -6.92
CA ARG A 232 -8.71 17.98 -5.46
C ARG A 232 -8.16 19.19 -4.67
N PRO A 233 -8.80 19.66 -3.59
CA PRO A 233 -8.35 20.86 -2.87
C PRO A 233 -6.98 20.80 -2.21
N LYS A 234 -6.49 19.62 -1.80
CA LYS A 234 -5.13 19.48 -1.23
C LYS A 234 -4.23 18.72 -2.19
N PHE A 235 -3.09 19.31 -2.50
CA PHE A 235 -2.04 18.64 -3.28
C PHE A 235 -1.57 17.37 -2.57
N HIS A 236 -1.19 17.52 -1.28
CA HIS A 236 -0.82 16.44 -0.38
C HIS A 236 -2.02 15.82 0.34
N TYR A 237 -1.82 14.61 0.88
CA TYR A 237 -2.85 13.74 1.45
C TYR A 237 -3.89 13.24 0.47
N ASP A 238 -4.62 14.11 -0.24
CA ASP A 238 -5.80 13.70 -1.03
C ASP A 238 -5.47 12.80 -2.25
N TRP A 239 -4.18 12.60 -2.56
CA TRP A 239 -3.68 11.71 -3.61
C TRP A 239 -4.15 10.25 -3.50
N HIS A 240 -4.47 9.73 -2.30
CA HIS A 240 -4.88 8.33 -2.15
C HIS A 240 -6.33 8.04 -2.60
N TRP A 241 -7.12 9.10 -2.86
CA TRP A 241 -8.53 9.00 -3.30
C TRP A 241 -8.71 9.05 -4.82
N VAL A 242 -7.61 9.11 -5.57
CA VAL A 242 -7.60 9.19 -7.04
C VAL A 242 -6.80 8.02 -7.60
N TRP A 243 -7.40 7.26 -8.53
CA TRP A 243 -6.84 6.01 -9.05
C TRP A 243 -5.46 6.12 -9.69
N ASN A 244 -5.14 7.30 -10.24
CA ASN A 244 -3.85 7.58 -10.87
C ASN A 244 -2.69 7.69 -9.86
N THR A 245 -2.98 8.00 -8.59
CA THR A 245 -1.94 8.20 -7.56
C THR A 245 -2.10 7.34 -6.30
N GLY A 246 -3.22 6.66 -6.11
CA GLY A 246 -3.48 5.74 -5.01
C GLY A 246 -4.72 4.86 -5.21
N ASN A 247 -5.14 4.16 -4.15
CA ASN A 247 -6.02 2.98 -4.28
C ASN A 247 -7.23 2.98 -3.30
N GLY A 248 -7.67 4.17 -2.87
CA GLY A 248 -8.82 4.36 -1.96
C GLY A 248 -8.55 3.86 -0.53
N ASP A 249 -9.58 3.79 0.32
CA ASP A 249 -9.39 3.26 1.69
C ASP A 249 -9.13 1.74 1.72
N MET A 250 -9.52 1.05 0.62
CA MET A 250 -9.10 -0.32 0.30
C MET A 250 -7.57 -0.44 0.27
N GLY A 251 -6.85 0.55 -0.29
CA GLY A 251 -5.39 0.62 -0.24
C GLY A 251 -4.78 1.42 0.92
N ASN A 252 -5.52 2.34 1.54
CA ASN A 252 -4.96 3.21 2.58
C ASN A 252 -4.99 2.55 3.98
N GLN A 253 -6.09 1.88 4.34
CA GLN A 253 -6.28 1.27 5.66
C GLN A 253 -6.47 -0.24 5.60
N CYS A 254 -7.31 -0.71 4.68
CA CYS A 254 -7.64 -2.13 4.58
C CYS A 254 -6.47 -3.10 4.27
N PRO A 255 -5.27 -2.71 3.76
CA PRO A 255 -4.17 -3.66 3.63
C PRO A 255 -3.79 -4.32 4.96
N HIS A 256 -4.01 -3.64 6.08
CA HIS A 256 -3.74 -4.19 7.41
C HIS A 256 -4.69 -5.31 7.81
N GLU A 257 -5.96 -5.23 7.41
CA GLU A 257 -6.96 -6.24 7.70
C GLU A 257 -6.87 -7.40 6.70
N ILE A 258 -6.69 -7.10 5.42
CA ILE A 258 -6.44 -8.10 4.36
C ILE A 258 -5.17 -8.91 4.68
N ASP A 259 -4.11 -8.27 5.15
CA ASP A 259 -2.88 -8.95 5.55
C ASP A 259 -3.07 -9.86 6.78
N MET A 260 -3.87 -9.47 7.76
CA MET A 260 -4.23 -10.36 8.88
C MET A 260 -5.06 -11.56 8.42
N VAL A 261 -5.93 -11.40 7.42
CA VAL A 261 -6.63 -12.55 6.82
C VAL A 261 -5.66 -13.46 6.07
N ASN A 262 -4.75 -12.91 5.26
CA ASN A 262 -3.79 -13.72 4.52
C ASN A 262 -2.86 -14.50 5.46
N TRP A 263 -2.34 -13.82 6.50
CA TRP A 263 -1.52 -14.43 7.55
C TRP A 263 -2.28 -15.55 8.28
N LEU A 264 -3.52 -15.31 8.69
CA LEU A 264 -4.41 -16.30 9.32
C LEU A 264 -4.56 -17.56 8.46
N LEU A 265 -4.68 -17.39 7.14
CA LEU A 265 -4.89 -18.46 6.18
C LEU A 265 -3.57 -19.09 5.69
N GLY A 266 -2.42 -18.69 6.23
CA GLY A 266 -1.11 -19.29 5.95
C GLY A 266 -0.36 -18.66 4.77
N ASP A 267 -0.49 -17.33 4.58
CA ASP A 267 0.20 -16.53 3.57
C ASP A 267 0.07 -17.10 2.15
N LYS A 268 -1.16 -17.45 1.77
CA LYS A 268 -1.48 -18.05 0.48
C LYS A 268 -1.22 -17.08 -0.67
N LEU A 269 -1.11 -17.63 -1.89
CA LEU A 269 -1.24 -16.83 -3.10
C LEU A 269 -2.67 -16.23 -3.19
N PRO A 270 -2.84 -15.09 -3.88
CA PRO A 270 -4.15 -14.47 -4.06
C PRO A 270 -5.20 -15.44 -4.61
N PRO A 271 -6.48 -15.28 -4.26
CA PRO A 271 -7.53 -16.18 -4.70
C PRO A 271 -7.69 -16.13 -6.22
N GLU A 272 -8.00 -17.28 -6.82
CA GLU A 272 -8.17 -17.40 -8.28
C GLU A 272 -9.28 -16.50 -8.84
N GLN A 273 -10.26 -16.13 -8.00
CA GLN A 273 -11.31 -15.17 -8.31
C GLN A 273 -11.71 -14.35 -7.07
N ILE A 274 -12.04 -13.08 -7.29
CA ILE A 274 -12.70 -12.19 -6.33
C ILE A 274 -13.74 -11.36 -7.08
N GLN A 275 -14.80 -10.95 -6.40
CA GLN A 275 -15.78 -10.02 -6.93
C GLN A 275 -16.12 -8.96 -5.89
N GLY A 276 -16.50 -7.76 -6.34
CA GLY A 276 -16.87 -6.67 -5.45
C GLY A 276 -17.96 -5.77 -6.01
N PHE A 277 -18.57 -5.00 -5.12
CA PHE A 277 -19.45 -3.88 -5.45
C PHE A 277 -19.21 -2.73 -4.47
N GLY A 278 -19.66 -1.53 -4.82
CA GLY A 278 -19.52 -0.37 -3.94
C GLY A 278 -20.02 0.91 -4.57
N GLY A 279 -19.49 2.04 -4.09
CA GLY A 279 -19.72 3.35 -4.69
C GLY A 279 -19.03 4.46 -3.92
N ARG A 280 -19.14 5.69 -4.43
CA ARG A 280 -18.70 6.92 -3.76
C ARG A 280 -19.94 7.74 -3.37
N PHE A 281 -20.56 7.34 -2.26
CA PHE A 281 -21.87 7.84 -1.83
C PHE A 281 -21.78 9.09 -0.95
N GLY A 282 -22.78 9.96 -1.05
CA GLY A 282 -22.92 11.16 -0.21
C GLY A 282 -21.92 12.27 -0.48
N TRP A 283 -20.95 12.07 -1.37
CA TRP A 283 -19.91 13.06 -1.71
C TRP A 283 -19.94 13.38 -3.21
N ASN A 284 -20.11 14.66 -3.53
CA ASN A 284 -19.86 15.20 -4.87
C ASN A 284 -18.49 15.88 -4.87
N ASP A 285 -17.42 15.10 -5.08
CA ASP A 285 -16.05 15.58 -4.89
C ASP A 285 -15.06 15.08 -5.96
N ALA A 286 -13.77 15.38 -5.77
CA ALA A 286 -12.72 15.05 -6.73
C ALA A 286 -12.17 13.61 -6.63
N GLY A 287 -12.67 12.79 -5.70
CA GLY A 287 -12.19 11.42 -5.54
C GLY A 287 -12.81 10.47 -6.57
N THR A 288 -12.02 9.53 -7.08
CA THR A 288 -12.47 8.53 -8.06
C THR A 288 -12.57 7.12 -7.46
N THR A 289 -12.05 6.91 -6.26
CA THR A 289 -12.11 5.63 -5.54
C THR A 289 -13.40 5.49 -4.74
N PRO A 290 -13.95 4.28 -4.57
CA PRO A 290 -15.12 4.06 -3.74
C PRO A 290 -14.86 4.45 -2.28
N ASN A 291 -15.94 4.77 -1.59
CA ASN A 291 -15.99 5.19 -0.20
C ASN A 291 -16.77 4.16 0.65
N MET A 292 -17.70 3.42 0.03
CA MET A 292 -18.11 2.08 0.44
C MET A 292 -17.67 1.06 -0.62
N HIS A 293 -17.01 -0.01 -0.21
CA HIS A 293 -16.54 -1.09 -1.09
C HIS A 293 -16.60 -2.43 -0.36
N THR A 294 -17.43 -3.34 -0.86
CA THR A 294 -17.54 -4.74 -0.41
C THR A 294 -16.91 -5.65 -1.46
N ALA A 295 -16.07 -6.60 -1.04
CA ALA A 295 -15.53 -7.64 -1.91
C ALA A 295 -15.57 -9.01 -1.23
N TRP A 296 -15.67 -10.09 -2.00
CA TRP A 296 -15.71 -11.46 -1.48
C TRP A 296 -15.02 -12.46 -2.41
N TYR A 297 -14.46 -13.49 -1.81
CA TYR A 297 -13.80 -14.60 -2.47
C TYR A 297 -13.88 -15.87 -1.62
N ARG A 298 -13.31 -16.98 -2.12
CA ARG A 298 -12.98 -18.15 -1.32
C ARG A 298 -11.47 -18.36 -1.39
N GLN A 299 -10.83 -18.54 -0.24
CA GLN A 299 -9.48 -19.10 -0.18
C GLN A 299 -9.64 -20.59 0.07
N GLU A 300 -9.35 -21.42 -0.93
CA GLU A 300 -9.70 -22.84 -0.88
C GLU A 300 -11.20 -22.97 -0.56
N ASP A 301 -11.58 -23.63 0.54
CA ASP A 301 -12.98 -23.75 0.97
C ASP A 301 -13.46 -22.70 1.99
N ILE A 302 -12.61 -21.73 2.36
CA ILE A 302 -12.93 -20.72 3.36
C ILE A 302 -13.47 -19.47 2.66
N PRO A 303 -14.77 -19.12 2.82
CA PRO A 303 -15.31 -17.88 2.30
C PRO A 303 -14.78 -16.68 3.08
N VAL A 304 -14.34 -15.65 2.35
CA VAL A 304 -13.81 -14.41 2.89
C VAL A 304 -14.64 -13.23 2.39
N THR A 305 -14.89 -12.27 3.27
CA THR A 305 -15.51 -10.99 2.93
C THR A 305 -14.64 -9.83 3.42
N ILE A 306 -14.46 -8.83 2.57
CA ILE A 306 -13.78 -7.57 2.85
C ILE A 306 -14.83 -6.46 2.77
N GLU A 307 -14.93 -5.64 3.81
CA GLU A 307 -15.81 -4.47 3.83
C GLU A 307 -15.05 -3.20 4.23
N VAL A 308 -15.01 -2.24 3.31
CA VAL A 308 -14.46 -0.90 3.52
C VAL A 308 -15.62 0.09 3.49
N ASN A 309 -15.74 0.93 4.51
CA ASN A 309 -16.75 1.96 4.57
C ASN A 309 -16.20 3.16 5.34
N ASP A 310 -16.01 4.26 4.63
CA ASP A 310 -15.37 5.45 5.15
C ASP A 310 -16.38 6.62 5.38
N LEU A 311 -17.66 6.40 5.04
CA LEU A 311 -18.75 7.34 5.26
C LEU A 311 -19.22 7.26 6.72
N SER A 312 -19.40 8.40 7.40
CA SER A 312 -19.99 8.38 8.75
C SER A 312 -21.44 7.86 8.72
N LEU A 313 -21.93 7.20 9.78
CA LEU A 313 -23.26 6.55 9.82
C LEU A 313 -24.43 7.52 9.52
N SER A 314 -24.25 8.80 9.80
CA SER A 314 -25.02 9.89 9.21
C SER A 314 -24.12 11.14 9.12
N PRO A 315 -24.56 12.25 8.49
CA PRO A 315 -23.78 13.49 8.43
C PRO A 315 -23.33 14.07 9.78
N LYS A 316 -23.97 13.65 10.89
CA LYS A 316 -23.65 14.10 12.26
C LYS A 316 -23.21 12.97 13.21
N ARG A 317 -23.11 11.72 12.75
CA ARG A 317 -22.83 10.56 13.61
C ARG A 317 -21.82 9.61 13.00
N ASN A 318 -20.72 9.39 13.72
CA ASN A 318 -19.68 8.43 13.40
C ASN A 318 -20.20 6.98 13.35
N VAL A 319 -19.61 6.14 12.49
CA VAL A 319 -19.88 4.69 12.46
C VAL A 319 -19.40 4.03 13.76
N PRO A 320 -20.25 3.25 14.45
CA PRO A 320 -19.88 2.46 15.62
C PRO A 320 -19.12 1.18 15.20
N SER A 321 -18.92 0.25 16.12
CA SER A 321 -18.45 -1.09 15.75
C SER A 321 -19.57 -1.93 15.11
N MET A 322 -19.61 -1.97 13.78
CA MET A 322 -20.70 -2.57 12.99
C MET A 322 -20.67 -4.11 12.96
N ARG A 323 -19.50 -4.74 12.80
CA ARG A 323 -19.41 -6.18 12.50
C ARG A 323 -19.00 -6.96 13.73
N ASN A 324 -19.97 -7.56 14.41
CA ASN A 324 -19.77 -8.33 15.64
C ASN A 324 -18.90 -7.59 16.67
N LYS A 325 -19.22 -6.30 16.93
CA LYS A 325 -18.46 -5.37 17.81
C LYS A 325 -17.04 -5.02 17.35
N THR A 326 -16.64 -5.39 16.13
CA THR A 326 -15.43 -4.88 15.45
C THR A 326 -15.77 -3.66 14.58
N ARG A 327 -14.82 -2.71 14.53
CA ARG A 327 -14.89 -1.50 13.69
C ARG A 327 -13.75 -1.44 12.66
N VAL A 328 -12.55 -1.83 13.08
CA VAL A 328 -11.38 -2.03 12.20
C VAL A 328 -10.70 -3.29 12.72
N GLY A 329 -10.48 -4.27 11.84
CA GLY A 329 -9.92 -5.58 12.22
C GLY A 329 -10.54 -6.73 11.44
N ILE A 330 -10.33 -7.94 11.95
CA ILE A 330 -10.91 -9.18 11.42
C ILE A 330 -11.87 -9.83 12.42
N ILE A 331 -12.83 -10.58 11.88
CA ILE A 331 -13.69 -11.53 12.59
C ILE A 331 -13.49 -12.89 11.92
N VAL A 332 -13.18 -13.91 12.71
CA VAL A 332 -13.02 -15.29 12.26
C VAL A 332 -14.12 -16.10 12.93
N GLN A 333 -15.07 -16.61 12.14
CA GLN A 333 -16.09 -17.53 12.60
C GLN A 333 -15.55 -18.95 12.44
N CYS A 334 -15.52 -19.72 13.53
CA CYS A 334 -15.19 -21.14 13.51
C CYS A 334 -16.35 -21.96 14.09
N GLU A 335 -16.27 -23.29 13.98
CA GLU A 335 -17.26 -24.25 14.51
C GLU A 335 -17.53 -24.05 16.01
N ASN A 336 -16.47 -23.91 16.82
CA ASN A 336 -16.53 -23.90 18.28
C ASN A 336 -16.30 -22.51 18.90
N GLY A 337 -16.23 -21.45 18.10
CA GLY A 337 -16.07 -20.10 18.63
C GLY A 337 -15.77 -19.03 17.58
N ILE A 338 -15.46 -17.83 18.09
CA ILE A 338 -15.23 -16.63 17.28
C ILE A 338 -13.98 -15.92 17.77
N LEU A 339 -12.99 -15.71 16.91
CA LEU A 339 -11.92 -14.74 17.15
C LEU A 339 -12.34 -13.39 16.56
N ARG A 340 -12.15 -12.30 17.28
CA ARG A 340 -12.27 -10.95 16.71
C ARG A 340 -11.27 -9.97 17.28
N GLY A 341 -10.88 -9.00 16.48
CA GLY A 341 -9.99 -7.91 16.87
C GLY A 341 -9.02 -7.52 15.77
N GLY A 342 -7.87 -6.97 16.16
CA GLY A 342 -6.81 -6.56 15.23
C GLY A 342 -5.65 -5.95 16.01
N ARG A 343 -5.02 -4.93 15.44
CA ARG A 343 -3.91 -4.20 16.08
C ARG A 343 -4.24 -3.82 17.53
N GLY A 344 -3.32 -4.11 18.45
CA GLY A 344 -3.41 -3.84 19.88
C GLY A 344 -4.17 -4.89 20.70
N SER A 345 -5.10 -5.67 20.13
CA SER A 345 -5.60 -6.90 20.77
C SER A 345 -6.54 -7.73 19.88
N MET A 346 -6.52 -9.04 20.10
CA MET A 346 -7.56 -9.97 19.66
C MET A 346 -8.21 -10.66 20.86
N THR A 347 -9.41 -11.22 20.71
CA THR A 347 -10.09 -11.95 21.78
C THR A 347 -10.95 -13.06 21.18
N ALA A 348 -10.78 -14.27 21.71
CA ALA A 348 -11.56 -15.45 21.37
C ALA A 348 -12.80 -15.56 22.26
N TYR A 349 -13.92 -16.03 21.69
CA TYR A 349 -15.21 -16.17 22.35
C TYR A 349 -15.83 -17.53 22.01
N LYS A 350 -16.71 -18.02 22.89
CA LYS A 350 -17.60 -19.15 22.59
C LYS A 350 -18.56 -18.80 21.42
N PRO A 351 -19.29 -19.77 20.84
CA PRO A 351 -20.22 -19.52 19.72
C PRO A 351 -21.31 -18.49 20.03
N ASP A 352 -21.60 -18.22 21.32
CA ASP A 352 -22.52 -17.16 21.76
C ASP A 352 -22.04 -15.71 21.45
N GLY A 353 -20.78 -15.54 21.02
CA GLY A 353 -20.17 -14.24 20.71
C GLY A 353 -20.03 -13.30 21.92
N LYS A 354 -20.18 -13.81 23.14
CA LYS A 354 -20.27 -13.03 24.40
C LYS A 354 -19.31 -13.56 25.46
N THR A 355 -19.29 -14.87 25.70
CA THR A 355 -18.43 -15.52 26.69
C THR A 355 -17.00 -15.58 26.17
N LYS A 356 -16.07 -14.89 26.83
CA LYS A 356 -14.65 -14.90 26.46
C LYS A 356 -14.06 -16.30 26.73
N ILE A 357 -13.17 -16.73 25.83
CA ILE A 357 -12.27 -17.87 26.02
C ILE A 357 -10.91 -17.31 26.43
N GLU A 358 -10.30 -16.50 25.57
CA GLU A 358 -8.95 -15.96 25.77
C GLU A 358 -8.81 -14.55 25.17
N ARG A 359 -7.88 -13.75 25.71
CA ARG A 359 -7.56 -12.40 25.21
C ARG A 359 -6.07 -12.26 24.96
N PHE A 360 -5.73 -11.97 23.71
CA PHE A 360 -4.37 -11.72 23.24
C PHE A 360 -4.11 -10.21 23.26
N SER A 361 -3.33 -9.76 24.23
CA SER A 361 -2.97 -8.35 24.37
C SER A 361 -1.78 -8.01 23.48
N GLY A 362 -1.88 -6.89 22.77
CA GLY A 362 -0.87 -6.42 21.82
C GLY A 362 -0.20 -5.12 22.25
N ASP A 363 0.82 -4.71 21.48
CA ASP A 363 1.58 -3.47 21.70
C ASP A 363 1.44 -2.45 20.55
N GLY A 364 0.55 -2.73 19.59
CA GLY A 364 0.35 -1.92 18.39
C GLY A 364 1.32 -2.24 17.24
N GLY A 365 2.17 -3.25 17.43
CA GLY A 365 3.20 -3.66 16.48
C GLY A 365 4.39 -2.72 16.47
N LYS A 366 4.64 -1.99 17.57
CA LYS A 366 5.60 -0.87 17.62
C LYS A 366 7.05 -1.25 17.30
N ASN A 367 7.39 -2.55 17.43
CA ASN A 367 8.75 -3.06 17.24
C ASN A 367 9.12 -3.31 15.76
N HIS A 368 8.22 -3.11 14.79
CA HIS A 368 8.50 -3.34 13.36
C HIS A 368 9.73 -2.59 12.84
N MET A 369 9.97 -1.37 13.29
CA MET A 369 11.17 -0.60 12.91
C MET A 369 12.44 -1.14 13.59
N ALA A 370 12.34 -1.62 14.83
CA ALA A 370 13.46 -2.25 15.52
C ALA A 370 13.87 -3.57 14.83
N HIS A 371 12.88 -4.39 14.44
CA HIS A 371 13.09 -5.60 13.63
C HIS A 371 13.77 -5.30 12.29
N PHE A 372 13.37 -4.23 11.60
CA PHE A 372 14.03 -3.80 10.37
C PHE A 372 15.49 -3.39 10.63
N ILE A 373 15.76 -2.50 11.60
CA ILE A 373 17.13 -2.06 11.91
C ILE A 373 18.03 -3.22 12.39
N GLN A 374 17.49 -4.20 13.13
CA GLN A 374 18.20 -5.43 13.47
C GLN A 374 18.59 -6.23 12.22
N SER A 375 17.66 -6.35 11.27
CA SER A 375 17.86 -7.06 9.99
C SER A 375 18.88 -6.36 9.10
N VAL A 376 18.89 -5.01 9.05
CA VAL A 376 19.92 -4.23 8.38
C VAL A 376 21.32 -4.54 8.94
N ARG A 377 21.47 -4.61 10.27
CA ARG A 377 22.76 -4.96 10.89
C ARG A 377 23.18 -6.39 10.61
N ALA A 378 22.25 -7.33 10.67
CA ALA A 378 22.51 -8.75 10.42
C ALA A 378 22.80 -9.06 8.94
N GLY A 379 22.44 -8.16 8.01
CA GLY A 379 22.54 -8.41 6.58
C GLY A 379 21.57 -9.48 6.06
N ASN A 380 20.50 -9.78 6.82
CA ASN A 380 19.52 -10.80 6.50
C ASN A 380 18.10 -10.35 6.91
N CYS A 381 17.08 -11.16 6.66
CA CYS A 381 15.68 -10.82 6.96
C CYS A 381 15.12 -11.51 8.22
N ASP A 382 15.95 -12.13 9.06
CA ASP A 382 15.49 -13.10 10.08
C ASP A 382 14.58 -12.48 11.16
N ALA A 383 14.75 -11.18 11.45
CA ALA A 383 13.89 -10.47 12.39
C ALA A 383 12.64 -9.86 11.74
N ILE A 384 12.55 -9.81 10.40
CA ILE A 384 11.42 -9.18 9.68
C ILE A 384 10.19 -10.09 9.75
N THR A 385 9.19 -9.63 10.48
CA THR A 385 7.89 -10.32 10.62
C THR A 385 6.96 -10.08 9.43
N SER A 386 7.21 -9.04 8.64
CA SER A 386 6.40 -8.60 7.49
C SER A 386 7.24 -8.65 6.22
N THR A 387 7.50 -9.88 5.75
CA THR A 387 8.27 -10.16 4.52
C THR A 387 7.60 -9.55 3.29
N ILE A 388 8.38 -9.27 2.26
CA ILE A 388 7.84 -8.67 1.04
C ILE A 388 6.92 -9.62 0.28
N GLU A 389 7.20 -10.93 0.28
CA GLU A 389 6.38 -11.94 -0.38
C GLU A 389 4.96 -11.98 0.19
N SER A 390 4.84 -11.99 1.53
CA SER A 390 3.54 -11.98 2.20
C SER A 390 2.81 -10.66 1.97
N ALA A 391 3.53 -9.54 1.99
CA ALA A 391 2.98 -8.22 1.74
C ALA A 391 2.46 -8.05 0.30
N VAL A 392 3.17 -8.58 -0.70
CA VAL A 392 2.77 -8.56 -2.11
C VAL A 392 1.54 -9.44 -2.34
N ARG A 393 1.48 -10.64 -1.73
CA ARG A 393 0.28 -11.51 -1.75
C ARG A 393 -0.93 -10.76 -1.18
N SER A 394 -0.78 -10.11 -0.02
CA SER A 394 -1.83 -9.32 0.62
C SER A 394 -2.26 -8.09 -0.22
N ALA A 395 -1.31 -7.39 -0.84
CA ALA A 395 -1.59 -6.26 -1.73
C ALA A 395 -2.29 -6.70 -3.03
N ALA A 396 -1.96 -7.87 -3.58
CA ALA A 396 -2.62 -8.38 -4.78
C ALA A 396 -4.12 -8.70 -4.54
N ILE A 397 -4.51 -9.25 -3.38
CA ILE A 397 -5.93 -9.45 -3.01
C ILE A 397 -6.70 -8.13 -3.05
N MET A 398 -6.13 -7.09 -2.43
CA MET A 398 -6.66 -5.73 -2.38
C MET A 398 -6.78 -5.10 -3.79
N HIS A 399 -5.78 -5.29 -4.65
CA HIS A 399 -5.81 -4.79 -6.02
C HIS A 399 -6.82 -5.54 -6.89
N LEU A 400 -7.00 -6.85 -6.71
CA LEU A 400 -8.03 -7.61 -7.43
C LEU A 400 -9.45 -7.14 -7.05
N ALA A 401 -9.69 -6.81 -5.78
CA ALA A 401 -10.96 -6.18 -5.35
C ALA A 401 -11.17 -4.83 -6.06
N ASN A 402 -10.13 -3.98 -6.09
CA ASN A 402 -10.17 -2.70 -6.83
C ASN A 402 -10.33 -2.89 -8.35
N LEU A 403 -9.74 -3.93 -8.95
CA LEU A 403 -9.87 -4.25 -10.37
C LEU A 403 -11.31 -4.65 -10.72
N SER A 404 -11.93 -5.50 -9.90
CA SER A 404 -13.35 -5.86 -10.00
C SER A 404 -14.22 -4.59 -9.96
N TYR A 405 -14.05 -3.72 -8.96
CA TYR A 405 -14.80 -2.46 -8.89
C TYR A 405 -14.57 -1.54 -10.10
N ARG A 406 -13.31 -1.32 -10.51
CA ARG A 406 -12.96 -0.40 -11.62
C ARG A 406 -13.52 -0.84 -12.97
N ALA A 407 -13.66 -2.15 -13.19
CA ALA A 407 -14.28 -2.73 -14.37
C ALA A 407 -15.81 -2.87 -14.28
N GLY A 408 -16.40 -2.50 -13.14
CA GLY A 408 -17.83 -2.64 -12.89
C GLY A 408 -18.72 -1.69 -13.66
N GLN A 409 -20.01 -2.00 -13.64
CA GLN A 409 -21.09 -1.23 -14.26
C GLN A 409 -22.08 -0.71 -13.21
N PRO A 410 -22.84 0.37 -13.50
CA PRO A 410 -23.92 0.83 -12.63
C PRO A 410 -24.95 -0.27 -12.36
N ALA A 411 -25.36 -0.42 -11.10
CA ALA A 411 -26.27 -1.46 -10.63
C ALA A 411 -27.15 -0.97 -9.47
N LYS A 412 -28.42 -1.40 -9.46
CA LYS A 412 -29.35 -1.20 -8.33
C LYS A 412 -29.27 -2.40 -7.38
N SER A 413 -29.75 -2.23 -6.13
CA SER A 413 -29.70 -3.28 -5.08
C SER A 413 -30.18 -4.66 -5.56
N GLY A 414 -31.29 -4.74 -6.30
CA GLY A 414 -31.81 -6.02 -6.81
C GLY A 414 -30.86 -6.78 -7.76
N GLN A 415 -29.95 -6.08 -8.46
CA GLN A 415 -28.90 -6.72 -9.28
C GLN A 415 -27.74 -7.21 -8.38
N ILE A 416 -27.47 -6.53 -7.27
CA ILE A 416 -26.53 -7.01 -6.25
C ILE A 416 -27.09 -8.28 -5.60
N ASP A 417 -28.37 -8.26 -5.20
CA ASP A 417 -29.07 -9.39 -4.58
C ASP A 417 -29.06 -10.64 -5.48
N GLN A 418 -29.23 -10.47 -6.80
CA GLN A 418 -29.11 -11.56 -7.79
C GLN A 418 -27.70 -12.19 -7.82
N VAL A 419 -26.63 -11.39 -7.70
CA VAL A 419 -25.25 -11.88 -7.75
C VAL A 419 -24.80 -12.51 -6.44
N ILE A 420 -25.19 -11.96 -5.29
CA ILE A 420 -24.83 -12.52 -3.98
C ILE A 420 -25.69 -13.74 -3.62
N GLY A 421 -26.87 -13.87 -4.23
CA GLY A 421 -27.80 -14.98 -4.03
C GLY A 421 -28.15 -15.15 -2.55
N ASN A 422 -28.04 -16.39 -2.06
CA ASN A 422 -28.37 -16.76 -0.68
C ASN A 422 -27.21 -16.54 0.33
N ASN A 423 -26.20 -15.73 0.00
CA ASN A 423 -25.10 -15.46 0.93
C ASN A 423 -25.56 -14.51 2.05
N ALA A 424 -25.96 -15.08 3.19
CA ALA A 424 -26.50 -14.34 4.33
C ALA A 424 -25.56 -13.24 4.88
N VAL A 425 -24.23 -13.40 4.77
CA VAL A 425 -23.27 -12.37 5.19
C VAL A 425 -23.36 -11.16 4.25
N LEU A 426 -23.34 -11.40 2.93
CA LEU A 426 -23.46 -10.33 1.93
C LEU A 426 -24.84 -9.67 1.95
N GLN A 427 -25.91 -10.44 2.12
CA GLN A 427 -27.28 -9.90 2.28
C GLN A 427 -27.37 -8.96 3.49
N THR A 428 -26.74 -9.34 4.62
CA THR A 428 -26.66 -8.48 5.81
C THR A 428 -25.90 -7.19 5.52
N ILE A 429 -24.80 -7.25 4.76
CA ILE A 429 -24.02 -6.07 4.36
C ILE A 429 -24.85 -5.14 3.47
N VAL A 430 -25.52 -5.66 2.43
CA VAL A 430 -26.39 -4.86 1.54
C VAL A 430 -27.53 -4.21 2.32
N ALA A 431 -28.20 -4.96 3.21
CA ALA A 431 -29.28 -4.44 4.05
C ALA A 431 -28.80 -3.34 5.02
N ASP A 432 -27.60 -3.45 5.58
CA ASP A 432 -27.03 -2.43 6.46
C ASP A 432 -26.52 -1.21 5.68
N GLN A 433 -25.93 -1.41 4.49
CA GLN A 433 -25.54 -0.31 3.60
C GLN A 433 -26.76 0.47 3.13
N ALA A 434 -27.87 -0.19 2.77
CA ALA A 434 -29.13 0.49 2.44
C ALA A 434 -29.65 1.37 3.61
N LYS A 435 -29.63 0.87 4.85
CA LYS A 435 -30.00 1.67 6.04
C LYS A 435 -29.04 2.84 6.29
N HIS A 436 -27.74 2.64 6.09
CA HIS A 436 -26.72 3.67 6.22
C HIS A 436 -26.94 4.76 5.17
N LEU A 437 -27.17 4.40 3.91
CA LEU A 437 -27.37 5.31 2.80
C LEU A 437 -28.71 6.07 2.90
N ALA A 438 -29.79 5.44 3.38
CA ALA A 438 -31.03 6.12 3.73
C ALA A 438 -30.83 7.19 4.83
N ALA A 439 -29.94 6.96 5.80
CA ALA A 439 -29.56 7.97 6.81
C ALA A 439 -28.74 9.16 6.23
N TRP A 440 -28.40 9.12 4.94
CA TRP A 440 -27.85 10.22 4.13
C TRP A 440 -28.85 10.76 3.09
N GLY A 441 -30.10 10.29 3.07
CA GLY A 441 -31.09 10.66 2.07
C GLY A 441 -30.89 9.98 0.71
N ILE A 442 -30.24 8.81 0.69
CA ILE A 442 -29.96 8.02 -0.52
C ILE A 442 -30.77 6.73 -0.46
N ASP A 443 -32.06 6.81 -0.79
CA ASP A 443 -33.01 5.69 -0.67
C ASP A 443 -32.89 4.67 -1.82
N GLN A 444 -32.41 5.10 -2.99
CA GLN A 444 -32.19 4.26 -4.17
C GLN A 444 -30.73 4.35 -4.64
N PRO A 445 -29.78 3.79 -3.87
CA PRO A 445 -28.37 3.86 -4.23
C PRO A 445 -28.09 3.16 -5.57
N GLU A 446 -27.25 3.81 -6.37
CA GLU A 446 -26.65 3.22 -7.56
C GLU A 446 -25.23 2.80 -7.22
N TYR A 447 -25.04 1.49 -7.11
CA TYR A 447 -23.73 0.89 -6.89
C TYR A 447 -22.98 0.77 -8.22
N THR A 448 -21.66 0.63 -8.15
CA THR A 448 -20.88 -0.04 -9.19
C THR A 448 -20.75 -1.51 -8.80
N LEU A 449 -21.25 -2.41 -9.64
CA LEU A 449 -21.10 -3.86 -9.50
C LEU A 449 -19.98 -4.34 -10.41
N GLY A 450 -18.92 -4.88 -9.83
CA GLY A 450 -17.78 -5.42 -10.55
C GLY A 450 -18.05 -6.79 -11.17
N PRO A 451 -17.48 -7.09 -12.37
CA PRO A 451 -17.33 -8.47 -12.81
C PRO A 451 -16.34 -9.20 -11.89
N LYS A 452 -16.27 -10.53 -12.01
CA LYS A 452 -15.21 -11.30 -11.36
C LYS A 452 -13.84 -10.86 -11.89
N ALA A 453 -12.95 -10.50 -10.99
CA ALA A 453 -11.52 -10.39 -11.28
C ALA A 453 -10.86 -11.74 -10.98
N TYR A 454 -10.05 -12.23 -11.91
CA TYR A 454 -9.35 -13.51 -11.83
C TYR A 454 -7.86 -13.30 -11.61
N PHE A 455 -7.21 -14.25 -10.94
CA PHE A 455 -5.77 -14.29 -10.76
C PHE A 455 -5.21 -15.66 -11.15
N ASN A 456 -4.35 -15.68 -12.16
CA ASN A 456 -3.65 -16.89 -12.58
C ASN A 456 -2.39 -17.06 -11.72
N GLN A 457 -2.43 -17.99 -10.77
CA GLN A 457 -1.32 -18.26 -9.85
C GLN A 457 -0.06 -18.82 -10.54
N ALA A 458 -0.16 -19.36 -11.76
CA ALA A 458 0.99 -19.86 -12.50
C ALA A 458 1.71 -18.75 -13.30
N THR A 459 0.98 -17.76 -13.83
CA THR A 459 1.57 -16.62 -14.57
C THR A 459 1.72 -15.35 -13.74
N MET A 460 1.18 -15.33 -12.51
CA MET A 460 1.06 -14.16 -11.63
C MET A 460 0.31 -12.97 -12.25
N GLN A 461 -0.56 -13.23 -13.23
CA GLN A 461 -1.33 -12.22 -13.95
C GLN A 461 -2.77 -12.14 -13.44
N ALA A 462 -3.32 -10.93 -13.49
CA ALA A 462 -4.73 -10.67 -13.19
C ALA A 462 -5.51 -10.26 -14.44
N THR A 463 -6.79 -10.60 -14.48
CA THR A 463 -7.73 -10.17 -15.53
C THR A 463 -9.10 -9.85 -14.93
N ALA A 464 -9.89 -9.03 -15.60
CA ALA A 464 -11.33 -8.92 -15.37
C ALA A 464 -12.00 -8.51 -16.68
N GLU A 465 -13.25 -8.91 -16.88
CA GLU A 465 -14.03 -8.47 -18.04
C GLU A 465 -14.14 -6.94 -18.06
N GLY A 466 -13.95 -6.29 -19.21
CA GLY A 466 -13.99 -4.82 -19.33
C GLY A 466 -12.83 -4.07 -18.66
N ALA A 467 -11.88 -4.74 -17.99
CA ALA A 467 -10.71 -4.07 -17.43
C ALA A 467 -9.77 -3.56 -18.52
N ARG A 468 -9.27 -2.33 -18.33
CA ARG A 468 -8.23 -1.76 -19.22
C ARG A 468 -6.83 -2.26 -18.81
N PRO A 469 -5.90 -2.46 -19.75
CA PRO A 469 -4.55 -2.94 -19.45
C PRO A 469 -3.82 -2.11 -18.40
N GLU A 470 -3.97 -0.78 -18.44
CA GLU A 470 -3.34 0.15 -17.49
C GLU A 470 -3.88 0.07 -16.05
N TRP A 471 -4.94 -0.70 -15.80
CA TRP A 471 -5.44 -0.98 -14.45
C TRP A 471 -4.83 -2.25 -13.84
N ILE A 472 -4.20 -3.08 -14.66
CA ILE A 472 -3.55 -4.34 -14.29
C ILE A 472 -2.03 -4.14 -14.17
N ARG A 473 -1.45 -3.35 -15.09
CA ARG A 473 -0.03 -2.95 -15.13
C ARG A 473 0.07 -1.49 -15.56
N ALA A 474 0.50 -0.61 -14.68
CA ALA A 474 0.78 0.79 -15.00
C ALA A 474 1.85 0.89 -16.09
N LYS A 475 1.70 1.85 -17.01
CA LYS A 475 2.66 2.07 -18.11
C LYS A 475 3.95 2.78 -17.65
N GLY A 476 3.90 3.47 -16.51
CA GLY A 476 4.91 4.45 -16.11
C GLY A 476 4.91 5.69 -17.02
N ARG A 477 5.84 6.60 -16.77
CA ARG A 477 5.95 7.88 -17.51
C ARG A 477 7.42 8.26 -17.73
N GLY A 478 7.86 8.33 -18.98
CA GLY A 478 9.24 8.73 -19.31
C GLY A 478 10.28 7.81 -18.69
N GLU A 479 11.14 8.35 -17.82
CA GLU A 479 12.13 7.58 -17.04
C GLU A 479 11.52 6.86 -15.81
N PHE A 480 10.29 7.20 -15.41
CA PHE A 480 9.62 6.65 -14.25
C PHE A 480 8.83 5.38 -14.62
N ILE A 481 9.55 4.31 -14.92
CA ILE A 481 8.98 3.01 -15.33
C ILE A 481 9.49 1.92 -14.39
N VAL A 482 8.58 1.18 -13.76
CA VAL A 482 8.93 -0.01 -12.96
C VAL A 482 9.56 -1.07 -13.89
N PRO A 483 10.80 -1.52 -13.61
CA PRO A 483 11.52 -2.41 -14.52
C PRO A 483 11.00 -3.85 -14.46
N GLU A 484 11.14 -4.56 -15.58
CA GLU A 484 10.83 -5.98 -15.63
C GLU A 484 11.98 -6.83 -15.07
N ILE A 485 11.84 -7.27 -13.81
CA ILE A 485 12.78 -8.14 -13.13
C ILE A 485 12.49 -9.59 -13.50
N LYS A 486 13.31 -10.17 -14.37
CA LYS A 486 13.32 -11.60 -14.62
C LYS A 486 13.74 -12.34 -13.35
N ALA A 487 12.90 -13.27 -12.90
CA ALA A 487 13.27 -14.20 -11.84
C ALA A 487 14.42 -15.10 -12.32
N THR A 488 15.47 -15.17 -11.52
CA THR A 488 16.58 -16.12 -11.63
C THR A 488 16.36 -17.28 -10.67
#